data_AF-A0A9D4W6P6-F1
#
_entry.id   AF-A0A9D4W6P6-F1
#
_cell.length_a   1.000
_cell.length_b   1.000
_cell.length_c   1.000
_cell.angle_alpha   90.00
_cell.angle_beta   90.00
_cell.angle_gamma   90.00
#
_symmetry.space_group_name_H-M   'P 1'
#
loop_
_entity.id
_entity.type
_entity.pdbx_description
1 polymer ?
#
loop_
_entity_poly.entity_id
_entity_poly.type
_entity_poly.pdbx_seq_one_letter_code
_entity_poly.pdbx_strand_id
1 'polypeptide(L)'
;MVLGDLNVKPGQAWEHCPRDALRRVSKILKDEFDLVVNAGFENEFFLLKSITREEEEEWIPFDSSPYGCSSAFDVASPILREIASALHSIGIPVEQLHTETGKGQFEVVLGHTVCTKATDNLVYTRETVRAIARKHGLLATFLPKYILDEVGSGCHVHLSLWQNGQNVFMASDESSKYGISTLGEEFMAGVLHHLSSILSFVAPLPISYERLQPTTWGSYLLWGNENRSAPLRASSPPGTPNGLVSNFEFKPFDGVANPYLGLSAIIAAGIDGLRRHLSLPEPVDTCPNLKNLQRLPKSLSESLEALDKADFLVEFFGDKLLTAIKEIQKAEIDQYSENKDAYKQLIHRY
;
A
#
# COMPACT_ATOMS: atom_id res chain seq x y z
N MET A 1 -8.72 16.88 13.77
CA MET A 1 -9.38 15.62 13.41
C MET A 1 -9.10 14.60 14.51
N VAL A 2 -10.08 13.77 14.88
CA VAL A 2 -9.91 12.69 15.86
C VAL A 2 -10.43 11.40 15.22
N LEU A 3 -9.64 10.33 15.26
CA LEU A 3 -10.06 9.01 14.77
C LEU A 3 -10.98 8.34 15.79
N GLY A 4 -12.15 7.91 15.36
CA GLY A 4 -13.12 7.16 16.15
C GLY A 4 -13.20 5.71 15.71
N ASP A 5 -13.60 4.84 16.64
CA ASP A 5 -13.92 3.44 16.35
C ASP A 5 -15.44 3.25 16.31
N LEU A 6 -15.90 2.42 15.38
CA LEU A 6 -17.31 2.05 15.29
C LEU A 6 -17.60 0.90 16.24
N ASN A 7 -18.54 1.12 17.17
CA ASN A 7 -18.91 0.17 18.21
C ASN A 7 -20.43 -0.07 18.17
N VAL A 8 -20.87 -1.32 18.37
CA VAL A 8 -22.31 -1.65 18.53
C VAL A 8 -22.82 -1.17 19.88
N LYS A 9 -21.98 -1.29 20.90
CA LYS A 9 -22.17 -0.76 22.25
C LYS A 9 -20.80 -0.45 22.87
N PRO A 10 -20.71 0.36 23.94
CA PRO A 10 -19.42 0.69 24.54
C PRO A 10 -18.57 -0.55 24.84
N GLY A 11 -17.35 -0.59 24.32
CA GLY A 11 -16.42 -1.71 24.48
C GLY A 11 -16.65 -2.90 23.54
N GLN A 12 -17.70 -2.91 22.72
CA GLN A 12 -17.91 -3.92 21.69
C GLN A 12 -17.78 -3.30 20.30
N ALA A 13 -16.66 -3.60 19.64
CA ALA A 13 -16.41 -3.22 18.26
C ALA A 13 -17.51 -3.71 17.32
N TRP A 14 -17.85 -2.87 16.35
CA TRP A 14 -18.67 -3.27 15.23
C TRP A 14 -17.88 -4.21 14.33
N GLU A 15 -18.51 -5.32 13.93
CA GLU A 15 -17.87 -6.39 13.14
C GLU A 15 -17.33 -5.90 11.79
N HIS A 16 -17.88 -4.81 11.25
CA HIS A 16 -17.40 -4.19 10.02
C HIS A 16 -16.36 -3.08 10.23
N CYS A 17 -15.92 -2.81 11.46
CA CYS A 17 -14.96 -1.75 11.76
C CYS A 17 -13.56 -2.10 11.23
N PRO A 18 -13.02 -1.37 10.23
CA PRO A 18 -11.71 -1.67 9.65
C PRO A 18 -10.56 -1.54 10.65
N ARG A 19 -10.63 -0.52 11.50
CA ARG A 19 -9.60 -0.24 12.52
C ARG A 19 -9.54 -1.33 13.57
N ASP A 20 -10.68 -1.93 13.91
CA ASP A 20 -10.72 -3.08 14.80
C ASP A 20 -10.19 -4.35 14.12
N ALA A 21 -10.47 -4.57 12.83
CA ALA A 21 -9.89 -5.69 12.08
C ALA A 21 -8.35 -5.70 12.17
N LEU A 22 -7.70 -4.55 11.98
CA LEU A 22 -6.24 -4.44 12.12
C LEU A 22 -5.76 -4.76 13.54
N ARG A 23 -6.49 -4.31 14.57
CA ARG A 23 -6.16 -4.63 15.96
C ARG A 23 -6.30 -6.12 16.26
N ARG A 24 -7.35 -6.77 15.77
CA ARG A 24 -7.57 -8.21 15.95
C ARG A 24 -6.43 -9.02 15.34
N VAL A 25 -6.10 -8.77 14.06
CA VAL A 25 -5.02 -9.49 13.38
C VAL A 25 -3.66 -9.23 14.04
N SER A 26 -3.38 -7.98 14.42
CA SER A 26 -2.14 -7.64 15.13
C SER A 26 -2.05 -8.30 16.50
N LYS A 27 -3.19 -8.44 17.20
CA LYS A 27 -3.26 -9.14 18.48
C LYS A 27 -3.01 -10.64 18.29
N ILE A 28 -3.58 -11.28 17.28
CA ILE A 28 -3.34 -12.70 16.97
C ILE A 28 -1.83 -12.94 16.73
N LEU A 29 -1.20 -12.12 15.90
CA LEU A 29 0.24 -12.22 15.66
C LEU A 29 1.05 -12.12 16.96
N LYS A 30 0.69 -11.19 17.84
CA LYS A 30 1.36 -11.00 19.13
C LYS A 30 1.13 -12.16 20.09
N ASP A 31 -0.10 -12.65 20.19
CA ASP A 31 -0.46 -13.72 21.12
C ASP A 31 0.13 -15.08 20.70
N GLU A 32 0.20 -15.37 19.39
CA GLU A 32 0.68 -16.66 18.89
C GLU A 32 2.20 -16.72 18.70
N PHE A 33 2.84 -15.60 18.32
CA PHE A 33 4.25 -15.58 17.91
C PHE A 33 5.11 -14.60 18.71
N ASP A 34 4.52 -13.82 19.63
CA ASP A 34 5.19 -12.71 20.34
C ASP A 34 5.70 -11.58 19.41
N LEU A 35 5.20 -11.54 18.17
CA LEU A 35 5.66 -10.60 17.13
C LEU A 35 4.79 -9.34 17.03
N VAL A 36 5.42 -8.25 16.60
CA VAL A 36 4.77 -6.96 16.29
C VAL A 36 5.20 -6.52 14.89
N VAL A 37 4.25 -6.10 14.06
CA VAL A 37 4.56 -5.52 12.75
C VAL A 37 4.75 -4.01 12.90
N ASN A 38 5.89 -3.52 12.41
CA ASN A 38 6.07 -2.12 12.09
C ASN A 38 5.84 -1.90 10.59
N ALA A 39 5.21 -0.77 10.24
CA ALA A 39 4.96 -0.36 8.87
C ALA A 39 5.44 1.08 8.64
N GLY A 40 6.01 1.33 7.47
CA GLY A 40 6.24 2.65 6.88
C GLY A 40 5.51 2.73 5.53
N PHE A 41 5.12 3.94 5.12
CA PHE A 41 4.37 4.14 3.88
C PHE A 41 5.06 5.17 2.99
N GLU A 42 5.28 4.79 1.74
CA GLU A 42 5.63 5.67 0.62
C GLU A 42 4.32 5.99 -0.09
N ASN A 43 3.74 7.18 0.13
CA ASN A 43 2.42 7.51 -0.37
C ASN A 43 2.53 8.55 -1.48
N GLU A 44 2.43 8.08 -2.72
CA GLU A 44 2.45 8.90 -3.93
C GLU A 44 1.09 9.59 -4.13
N PHE A 45 1.11 10.77 -4.74
CA PHE A 45 -0.10 11.53 -5.07
C PHE A 45 0.14 12.50 -6.23
N PHE A 46 -0.93 12.89 -6.90
CA PHE A 46 -0.92 13.95 -7.90
C PHE A 46 -1.46 15.25 -7.33
N LEU A 47 -0.80 16.37 -7.64
CA LEU A 47 -1.36 17.71 -7.55
C LEU A 47 -1.90 18.12 -8.91
N LEU A 48 -3.16 18.54 -8.93
CA LEU A 48 -3.87 19.01 -10.10
C LEU A 48 -4.26 20.47 -9.91
N LYS A 49 -4.24 21.24 -10.99
CA LYS A 49 -4.78 22.59 -11.07
C LYS A 49 -6.00 22.61 -11.98
N SER A 50 -6.97 23.43 -11.60
CA SER A 50 -8.15 23.68 -12.41
C SER A 50 -7.82 24.66 -13.53
N ILE A 51 -8.28 24.36 -14.74
CA ILE A 51 -8.33 25.27 -15.88
C ILE A 51 -9.76 25.30 -16.41
N THR A 52 -10.16 26.41 -17.02
CA THR A 52 -11.42 26.48 -17.75
C THR A 52 -11.15 26.41 -19.24
N ARG A 53 -11.73 25.41 -19.91
CA ARG A 53 -11.69 25.26 -21.35
C ARG A 53 -13.11 25.08 -21.87
N GLU A 54 -13.50 25.90 -22.84
CA GLU A 54 -14.83 25.78 -23.49
C GLU A 54 -16.00 25.79 -22.48
N GLU A 55 -15.90 26.60 -21.42
CA GLU A 55 -16.85 26.69 -20.30
C GLU A 55 -16.91 25.48 -19.35
N GLU A 56 -16.07 24.46 -19.57
CA GLU A 56 -15.91 23.31 -18.68
C GLU A 56 -14.66 23.44 -17.81
N GLU A 57 -14.77 22.99 -16.55
CA GLU A 57 -13.65 22.90 -15.62
C GLU A 57 -12.89 21.59 -15.86
N GLU A 58 -11.60 21.69 -16.19
CA GLU A 58 -10.71 20.56 -16.34
C GLU A 58 -9.62 20.60 -15.27
N TRP A 59 -9.39 19.46 -14.61
CA TRP A 59 -8.24 19.27 -13.72
C TRP A 59 -7.08 18.75 -14.54
N ILE A 60 -5.95 19.46 -14.55
CA ILE A 60 -4.72 19.06 -15.26
C ILE A 60 -3.54 18.97 -14.29
N PRO A 61 -2.46 18.24 -14.61
CA PRO A 61 -1.27 18.19 -13.77
C PRO A 61 -0.74 19.58 -13.38
N PHE A 62 -0.33 19.71 -12.12
CA PHE A 62 0.27 20.93 -11.57
C PHE A 62 1.49 21.36 -12.38
N ASP A 63 2.38 20.42 -12.66
CA ASP A 63 3.57 20.56 -13.49
C ASP A 63 3.74 19.36 -14.45
N SER A 64 4.74 19.43 -15.34
CA SER A 64 5.03 18.38 -16.33
C SER A 64 6.50 17.97 -16.38
N SER A 65 7.23 18.18 -15.29
CA SER A 65 8.67 17.92 -15.20
C SER A 65 8.92 16.43 -14.97
N PRO A 66 10.13 15.94 -15.32
CA PRO A 66 10.52 14.55 -15.06
C PRO A 66 10.85 14.31 -13.58
N TYR A 67 11.03 13.02 -13.23
CA TYR A 67 11.48 12.57 -11.91
C TYR A 67 12.70 13.37 -11.39
N GLY A 68 12.66 13.72 -10.10
CA GLY A 68 13.77 14.39 -9.41
C GLY A 68 14.10 15.80 -9.92
N CYS A 69 13.21 16.45 -10.68
CA CYS A 69 13.49 17.76 -11.25
C CYS A 69 13.44 18.86 -10.19
N SER A 70 14.56 19.58 -10.03
CA SER A 70 14.69 20.64 -9.03
C SER A 70 13.70 21.80 -9.23
N SER A 71 13.35 22.14 -10.48
CA SER A 71 12.40 23.21 -10.77
C SER A 71 10.96 22.83 -10.39
N ALA A 72 10.54 21.59 -10.61
CA ALA A 72 9.24 21.11 -10.13
C ALA A 72 9.17 21.13 -8.61
N PHE A 73 10.22 20.67 -7.94
CA PHE A 73 10.30 20.74 -6.49
C PHE A 73 10.24 22.19 -5.98
N ASP A 74 10.93 23.13 -6.63
CA ASP A 74 10.94 24.54 -6.25
C ASP A 74 9.55 25.18 -6.37
N VAL A 75 8.85 24.95 -7.49
CA VAL A 75 7.50 25.46 -7.73
C VAL A 75 6.47 24.85 -6.76
N ALA A 76 6.61 23.57 -6.41
CA ALA A 76 5.76 22.90 -5.42
C ALA A 76 6.18 23.19 -3.97
N SER A 77 7.36 23.77 -3.74
CA SER A 77 7.96 23.88 -2.40
C SER A 77 7.08 24.58 -1.35
N PRO A 78 6.26 25.61 -1.66
CA PRO A 78 5.39 26.22 -0.66
C PRO A 78 4.36 25.22 -0.11
N ILE A 79 3.82 24.36 -0.98
CA ILE A 79 2.82 23.34 -0.65
C ILE A 79 3.49 22.20 0.13
N LEU A 80 4.60 21.69 -0.42
CA LEU A 80 5.36 20.58 0.15
C LEU A 80 5.92 20.89 1.55
N ARG A 81 6.45 22.11 1.76
CA ARG A 81 6.92 22.56 3.08
C ARG A 81 5.79 22.70 4.08
N GLU A 82 4.63 23.20 3.64
CA GLU A 82 3.46 23.31 4.51
C GLU A 82 2.95 21.91 4.92
N ILE A 83 2.92 20.95 3.99
CA ILE A 83 2.58 19.54 4.29
C ILE A 83 3.53 18.97 5.33
N ALA A 84 4.84 19.06 5.10
CA ALA A 84 5.84 18.53 6.02
C ALA A 84 5.74 19.19 7.40
N SER A 85 5.54 20.51 7.47
CA SER A 85 5.39 21.25 8.72
C SER A 85 4.12 20.86 9.49
N ALA A 86 3.00 20.71 8.80
CA ALA A 86 1.74 20.30 9.41
C ALA A 86 1.83 18.87 9.97
N LEU A 87 2.40 17.92 9.23
CA LEU A 87 2.61 16.55 9.68
C LEU A 87 3.56 16.48 10.89
N HIS A 88 4.65 17.24 10.84
CA HIS A 88 5.57 17.35 11.97
C HIS A 88 4.87 17.89 13.23
N SER A 89 4.00 18.90 13.10
CA SER A 89 3.27 19.49 14.22
C SER A 89 2.32 18.53 14.94
N ILE A 90 1.88 17.46 14.25
CA ILE A 90 1.03 16.39 14.82
C ILE A 90 1.82 15.11 15.13
N GLY A 91 3.15 15.18 15.12
CA GLY A 91 4.04 14.08 15.50
C GLY A 91 4.18 12.98 14.46
N ILE A 92 3.98 13.28 13.18
CA ILE A 92 4.19 12.34 12.07
C ILE A 92 5.52 12.69 11.38
N PRO A 93 6.55 11.84 11.49
CA PRO A 93 7.83 12.08 10.84
C PRO A 93 7.73 11.85 9.33
N VAL A 94 8.20 12.83 8.55
CA VAL A 94 8.40 12.71 7.10
C VAL A 94 9.89 12.46 6.87
N GLU A 95 10.23 11.31 6.30
CA GLU A 95 11.61 10.94 6.01
C GLU A 95 12.07 11.53 4.67
N GLN A 96 11.21 11.49 3.66
CA GLN A 96 11.48 12.03 2.34
C GLN A 96 10.23 12.68 1.75
N LEU A 97 10.48 13.68 0.90
CA LEU A 97 9.47 14.36 0.12
C LEU A 97 10.13 14.74 -1.21
N HIS A 98 9.64 14.20 -2.32
CA HIS A 98 10.23 14.44 -3.63
C HIS A 98 9.19 14.43 -4.75
N THR A 99 9.60 14.94 -5.91
CA THR A 99 8.88 14.78 -7.17
C THR A 99 9.01 13.34 -7.65
N GLU A 100 7.92 12.77 -8.15
CA GLU A 100 7.89 11.44 -8.75
C GLU A 100 7.96 11.51 -10.28
N THR A 101 7.85 10.35 -10.94
CA THR A 101 8.03 10.19 -12.39
C THR A 101 6.90 10.84 -13.19
N GLY A 102 5.71 10.94 -12.60
CA GLY A 102 4.52 11.49 -13.24
C GLY A 102 4.44 13.00 -13.19
N LYS A 103 3.72 13.55 -14.17
CA LYS A 103 3.44 14.99 -14.26
C LYS A 103 2.60 15.41 -13.04
N GLY A 104 3.09 16.36 -12.25
CA GLY A 104 2.41 16.78 -11.01
C GLY A 104 2.42 15.71 -9.92
N GLN A 105 3.25 14.67 -10.02
CA GLN A 105 3.32 13.58 -9.05
C GLN A 105 4.39 13.87 -7.99
N PHE A 106 4.03 13.59 -6.74
CA PHE A 106 4.90 13.74 -5.59
C PHE A 106 4.75 12.53 -4.68
N GLU A 107 5.75 12.27 -3.85
CA GLU A 107 5.73 11.21 -2.86
C GLU A 107 6.08 11.77 -1.48
N VAL A 108 5.29 11.37 -0.48
CA VAL A 108 5.61 11.59 0.93
C VAL A 108 5.95 10.25 1.58
N VAL A 109 7.19 10.12 2.05
CA VAL A 109 7.68 8.94 2.76
C VAL A 109 7.56 9.17 4.25
N LEU A 110 6.76 8.33 4.92
CA LEU A 110 6.51 8.42 6.36
C LEU A 110 7.44 7.48 7.13
N GLY A 111 7.94 7.94 8.26
CA GLY A 111 8.76 7.10 9.13
C GLY A 111 7.99 5.90 9.68
N HIS A 112 8.68 4.77 9.85
CA HIS A 112 8.05 3.53 10.28
C HIS A 112 7.67 3.56 11.77
N THR A 113 6.57 2.88 12.11
CA THR A 113 6.13 2.69 13.50
C THR A 113 5.22 1.46 13.59
N VAL A 114 4.69 1.13 14.77
CA VAL A 114 3.76 0.00 14.94
C VAL A 114 2.59 0.13 13.97
N CYS A 115 2.21 -0.98 13.33
CA CYS A 115 1.25 -1.02 12.21
C CYS A 115 -0.01 -0.18 12.43
N THR A 116 -0.64 -0.29 13.61
CA THR A 116 -1.85 0.47 13.96
C THR A 116 -1.63 1.98 13.92
N LYS A 117 -0.51 2.46 14.47
CA LYS A 117 -0.14 3.88 14.47
C LYS A 117 0.31 4.33 13.07
N ALA A 118 1.00 3.48 12.31
CA ALA A 118 1.41 3.77 10.95
C ALA A 118 0.19 3.97 10.04
N THR A 119 -0.83 3.12 10.17
CA THR A 119 -2.09 3.24 9.44
C THR A 119 -2.87 4.51 9.82
N ASP A 120 -2.95 4.83 11.12
CA ASP A 120 -3.53 6.10 11.57
C ASP A 120 -2.78 7.29 10.96
N ASN A 121 -1.44 7.26 10.98
CA ASN A 121 -0.60 8.32 10.41
C ASN A 121 -0.85 8.49 8.91
N LEU A 122 -1.00 7.42 8.14
CA LEU A 122 -1.33 7.50 6.71
C LEU A 122 -2.67 8.21 6.46
N VAL A 123 -3.69 7.96 7.27
CA VAL A 123 -4.99 8.67 7.19
C VAL A 123 -4.81 10.16 7.44
N TYR A 124 -4.10 10.53 8.52
CA TYR A 124 -3.80 11.93 8.80
C TYR A 124 -2.99 12.59 7.67
N THR A 125 -2.04 11.86 7.08
CA THR A 125 -1.22 12.33 5.95
C THR A 125 -2.08 12.67 4.75
N ARG A 126 -2.95 11.75 4.32
CA ARG A 126 -3.82 11.98 3.16
C ARG A 126 -4.76 13.18 3.35
N GLU A 127 -5.33 13.34 4.56
CA GLU A 127 -6.17 14.50 4.88
C GLU A 127 -5.39 15.81 4.92
N THR A 128 -4.17 15.78 5.45
CA THR A 128 -3.29 16.96 5.52
C THR A 128 -2.90 17.43 4.12
N VAL A 129 -2.48 16.50 3.26
CA VAL A 129 -2.16 16.78 1.84
C VAL A 129 -3.36 17.39 1.13
N ARG A 130 -4.55 16.78 1.24
CA ARG A 130 -5.78 17.33 0.62
C ARG A 130 -6.14 18.71 1.15
N ALA A 131 -6.07 18.91 2.46
CA ALA A 131 -6.43 20.19 3.08
C ALA A 131 -5.51 21.32 2.62
N ILE A 132 -4.21 21.05 2.55
CA ILE A 132 -3.21 22.03 2.13
C ILE A 132 -3.31 22.27 0.62
N ALA A 133 -3.44 21.23 -0.22
CA ALA A 133 -3.67 21.41 -1.65
C ALA A 133 -4.89 22.31 -1.91
N ARG A 134 -6.03 22.06 -1.24
CA ARG A 134 -7.23 22.89 -1.32
C ARG A 134 -6.98 24.34 -0.89
N LYS A 135 -6.22 24.55 0.19
CA LYS A 135 -5.82 25.90 0.64
C LYS A 135 -5.04 26.67 -0.43
N HIS A 136 -4.26 25.97 -1.26
CA HIS A 136 -3.49 26.54 -2.38
C HIS A 136 -4.26 26.54 -3.72
N GLY A 137 -5.57 26.26 -3.72
CA GLY A 137 -6.38 26.25 -4.94
C GLY A 137 -6.10 25.06 -5.87
N LEU A 138 -5.51 23.99 -5.34
CA LEU A 138 -5.19 22.76 -6.04
C LEU A 138 -6.06 21.60 -5.55
N LEU A 139 -6.10 20.54 -6.35
CA LEU A 139 -6.68 19.26 -5.97
C LEU A 139 -5.55 18.24 -5.79
N ALA A 140 -5.49 17.58 -4.64
CA ALA A 140 -4.62 16.42 -4.45
C ALA A 140 -5.44 15.14 -4.58
N THR A 141 -4.95 14.19 -5.38
CA THR A 141 -5.57 12.88 -5.56
C THR A 141 -4.56 11.75 -5.35
N PHE A 142 -4.99 10.70 -4.66
CA PHE A 142 -4.25 9.44 -4.45
C PHE A 142 -4.73 8.33 -5.41
N LEU A 143 -5.41 8.69 -6.50
CA LEU A 143 -5.92 7.71 -7.46
C LEU A 143 -4.77 6.94 -8.12
N PRO A 144 -4.86 5.61 -8.32
CA PRO A 144 -3.75 4.81 -8.83
C PRO A 144 -3.38 5.20 -10.25
N LYS A 145 -4.37 5.69 -11.03
CA LYS A 145 -4.20 6.21 -12.38
C LYS A 145 -5.16 7.38 -12.58
N TYR A 146 -4.61 8.59 -12.66
CA TYR A 146 -5.36 9.78 -13.05
C TYR A 146 -5.46 9.90 -14.59
N ILE A 147 -4.37 9.57 -15.31
CA ILE A 147 -4.36 9.43 -16.77
C ILE A 147 -3.94 7.98 -17.12
N LEU A 148 -4.73 7.29 -17.94
CA LEU A 148 -4.59 5.85 -18.19
C LEU A 148 -3.29 5.47 -18.91
N ASP A 149 -2.73 6.32 -19.76
CA ASP A 149 -1.50 6.08 -20.53
C ASP A 149 -0.22 6.63 -19.88
N GLU A 150 -0.33 7.30 -18.72
CA GLU A 150 0.81 7.87 -17.98
C GLU A 150 1.31 6.91 -16.87
N VAL A 151 2.24 7.35 -16.01
CA VAL A 151 2.62 6.56 -14.82
C VAL A 151 1.48 6.52 -13.79
N GLY A 152 1.52 5.56 -12.88
CA GLY A 152 0.54 5.41 -11.81
C GLY A 152 1.07 5.86 -10.45
N SER A 153 0.15 5.90 -9.48
CA SER A 153 0.41 6.24 -8.07
C SER A 153 0.32 5.00 -7.18
N GLY A 154 1.41 4.68 -6.48
CA GLY A 154 1.48 3.65 -5.45
C GLY A 154 1.25 4.19 -4.04
N CYS A 155 1.10 3.26 -3.09
CA CYS A 155 1.23 3.54 -1.68
C CYS A 155 2.06 2.41 -1.04
N HIS A 156 3.34 2.30 -1.41
CA HIS A 156 4.17 1.16 -1.02
C HIS A 156 4.26 1.03 0.51
N VAL A 157 4.25 -0.21 0.98
CA VAL A 157 4.28 -0.51 2.42
C VAL A 157 5.59 -1.21 2.77
N HIS A 158 6.38 -0.59 3.62
CA HIS A 158 7.59 -1.17 4.16
C HIS A 158 7.27 -1.87 5.47
N LEU A 159 7.44 -3.18 5.51
CA LEU A 159 7.06 -4.03 6.64
C LEU A 159 8.31 -4.52 7.36
N SER A 160 8.30 -4.46 8.69
CA SER A 160 9.28 -5.13 9.54
C SER A 160 8.64 -5.90 10.70
N LEU A 161 9.20 -7.04 11.07
CA LEU A 161 8.78 -7.82 12.24
C LEU A 161 9.67 -7.51 13.43
N TRP A 162 9.06 -7.33 14.59
CA TRP A 162 9.76 -6.96 15.82
C TRP A 162 9.37 -7.87 16.96
N GLN A 163 10.36 -8.29 17.73
CA GLN A 163 10.19 -9.05 18.97
C GLN A 163 11.03 -8.39 20.06
N ASN A 164 10.45 -8.10 21.22
CA ASN A 164 11.14 -7.48 22.35
C ASN A 164 11.95 -6.21 21.99
N GLY A 165 11.43 -5.40 21.06
CA GLY A 165 12.07 -4.15 20.61
C GLY A 165 13.24 -4.33 19.65
N GLN A 166 13.47 -5.53 19.11
CA GLN A 166 14.47 -5.81 18.08
C GLN A 166 13.80 -6.21 16.76
N ASN A 167 14.35 -5.75 15.63
CA ASN A 167 13.89 -6.18 14.31
C ASN A 167 14.37 -7.62 14.05
N VAL A 168 13.43 -8.54 13.88
CA VAL A 168 13.69 -9.95 13.68
C VAL A 168 13.58 -10.38 12.21
N PHE A 169 13.43 -9.47 11.24
CA PHE A 169 13.64 -9.84 9.83
C PHE A 169 15.10 -10.14 9.52
N MET A 170 16.01 -9.42 10.18
CA MET A 170 17.44 -9.54 9.95
C MET A 170 17.94 -10.88 10.47
N ALA A 171 18.59 -11.65 9.60
CA ALA A 171 19.29 -12.85 10.03
C ALA A 171 20.41 -12.50 11.02
N SER A 172 20.54 -13.28 12.09
CA SER A 172 21.61 -13.15 13.08
C SER A 172 22.80 -14.07 12.81
N ASP A 173 22.69 -14.97 11.83
CA ASP A 173 23.61 -16.08 11.57
C ASP A 173 23.98 -16.22 10.08
N GLU A 174 25.17 -16.79 9.82
CA GLU A 174 25.71 -17.01 8.47
C GLU A 174 24.94 -18.09 7.67
N SER A 175 24.02 -18.84 8.30
CA SER A 175 23.19 -19.89 7.68
C SER A 175 21.96 -19.36 6.93
N SER A 176 21.66 -18.07 7.02
CA SER A 176 20.52 -17.48 6.32
C SER A 176 20.73 -17.46 4.82
N LYS A 177 19.77 -18.05 4.07
CA LYS A 177 19.84 -18.19 2.61
C LYS A 177 19.87 -16.85 1.85
N TYR A 178 19.22 -15.82 2.41
CA TYR A 178 19.03 -14.53 1.74
C TYR A 178 19.20 -13.31 2.66
N GLY A 179 19.78 -13.48 3.85
CA GLY A 179 19.87 -12.41 4.85
C GLY A 179 18.60 -12.16 5.65
N ILE A 180 17.65 -13.08 5.55
CA ILE A 180 16.34 -13.06 6.21
C ILE A 180 16.33 -14.14 7.29
N SER A 181 15.76 -13.85 8.45
CA SER A 181 15.53 -14.86 9.49
C SER A 181 14.48 -15.88 9.05
N THR A 182 14.43 -17.05 9.70
CA THR A 182 13.39 -18.07 9.44
C THR A 182 11.98 -17.52 9.63
N LEU A 183 11.73 -16.77 10.72
CA LEU A 183 10.43 -16.14 10.97
C LEU A 183 10.07 -15.15 9.86
N GLY A 184 11.06 -14.39 9.39
CA GLY A 184 10.88 -13.45 8.31
C GLY A 184 10.53 -14.12 6.99
N GLU A 185 11.23 -15.20 6.67
CA GLU A 185 10.99 -16.02 5.49
C GLU A 185 9.58 -16.63 5.53
N GLU A 186 9.20 -17.26 6.63
CA GLU A 186 7.88 -17.88 6.80
C GLU A 186 6.74 -16.87 6.66
N PHE A 187 6.87 -15.70 7.31
CA PHE A 187 5.89 -14.64 7.21
C PHE A 187 5.75 -14.13 5.77
N MET A 188 6.86 -13.82 5.10
CA MET A 188 6.80 -13.29 3.73
C MET A 188 6.44 -14.36 2.69
N ALA A 189 6.73 -15.64 2.95
CA ALA A 189 6.24 -16.77 2.16
C ALA A 189 4.72 -16.87 2.22
N GLY A 190 4.12 -16.64 3.39
CA GLY A 190 2.66 -16.49 3.55
C GLY A 190 2.09 -15.34 2.73
N VAL A 191 2.70 -14.15 2.83
CA VAL A 191 2.30 -12.96 2.05
C VAL A 191 2.39 -13.23 0.54
N LEU A 192 3.47 -13.85 0.07
CA LEU A 192 3.64 -14.20 -1.34
C LEU A 192 2.62 -15.24 -1.79
N HIS A 193 2.40 -16.29 -1.00
CA HIS A 193 1.46 -17.36 -1.31
C HIS A 193 0.02 -16.85 -1.49
N HIS A 194 -0.39 -15.90 -0.65
CA HIS A 194 -1.73 -15.31 -0.68
C HIS A 194 -1.80 -14.00 -1.49
N LEU A 195 -0.73 -13.59 -2.18
CA LEU A 195 -0.66 -12.29 -2.81
C LEU A 195 -1.84 -12.02 -3.77
N SER A 196 -2.26 -13.04 -4.52
CA SER A 196 -3.41 -12.95 -5.43
C SER A 196 -4.75 -12.75 -4.71
N SER A 197 -4.95 -13.40 -3.56
CA SER A 197 -6.23 -13.35 -2.82
C SER A 197 -6.35 -12.10 -1.95
N ILE A 198 -5.23 -11.55 -1.45
CA ILE A 198 -5.23 -10.30 -0.70
C ILE A 198 -5.21 -9.05 -1.59
N LEU A 199 -5.02 -9.21 -2.91
CA LEU A 199 -4.91 -8.09 -3.84
C LEU A 199 -6.16 -7.18 -3.81
N SER A 200 -7.36 -7.76 -3.65
CA SER A 200 -8.61 -7.00 -3.53
C SER A 200 -8.66 -6.07 -2.29
N PHE A 201 -7.82 -6.28 -1.27
CA PHE A 201 -7.77 -5.40 -0.10
C PHE A 201 -6.82 -4.21 -0.28
N VAL A 202 -5.80 -4.37 -1.13
CA VAL A 202 -4.70 -3.42 -1.33
C VAL A 202 -4.77 -2.67 -2.67
N ALA A 203 -5.59 -3.18 -3.59
CA ALA A 203 -5.93 -2.63 -4.90
C ALA A 203 -7.45 -2.80 -5.15
N PRO A 204 -8.33 -2.15 -4.36
CA PRO A 204 -9.74 -2.52 -4.25
C PRO A 204 -10.68 -2.00 -5.34
N LEU A 205 -10.18 -1.23 -6.33
CA LEU A 205 -11.01 -0.64 -7.39
C LEU A 205 -10.57 -1.13 -8.77
N PRO A 206 -11.47 -1.15 -9.79
CA PRO A 206 -11.08 -1.51 -11.15
C PRO A 206 -9.90 -0.69 -11.70
N ILE A 207 -9.86 0.61 -11.41
CA ILE A 207 -8.78 1.53 -11.80
C ILE A 207 -7.40 1.16 -11.20
N SER A 208 -7.37 0.42 -10.08
CA SER A 208 -6.14 -0.10 -9.48
C SER A 208 -5.41 -1.05 -10.43
N TYR A 209 -6.14 -1.81 -11.25
CA TYR A 209 -5.57 -2.80 -12.16
C TYR A 209 -5.03 -2.16 -13.44
N GLU A 210 -5.43 -0.93 -13.77
CA GLU A 210 -4.77 -0.11 -14.80
C GLU A 210 -3.36 0.31 -14.37
N ARG A 211 -3.07 0.32 -13.05
CA ARG A 211 -1.70 0.47 -12.53
C ARG A 211 -0.90 -0.84 -12.60
N LEU A 212 -1.54 -2.01 -12.54
CA LEU A 212 -0.88 -3.33 -12.45
C LEU A 212 -0.69 -4.01 -13.82
N GLN A 213 -0.17 -3.30 -14.80
CA GLN A 213 0.05 -3.79 -16.17
C GLN A 213 1.43 -4.49 -16.34
N PRO A 214 1.64 -5.33 -17.37
CA PRO A 214 2.90 -6.08 -17.58
C PRO A 214 4.19 -5.24 -17.61
N THR A 215 4.09 -3.95 -17.95
CA THR A 215 5.21 -3.02 -17.99
C THR A 215 5.39 -2.22 -16.69
N THR A 216 4.49 -2.41 -15.72
CA THR A 216 4.51 -1.69 -14.45
C THR A 216 4.97 -2.60 -13.31
N TRP A 217 5.46 -1.96 -12.24
CA TRP A 217 6.13 -2.64 -11.14
C TRP A 217 5.10 -3.41 -10.31
N GLY A 218 5.45 -4.63 -9.90
CA GLY A 218 4.62 -5.41 -8.98
C GLY A 218 3.43 -6.15 -9.60
N SER A 219 3.45 -6.44 -10.90
CA SER A 219 2.31 -7.05 -11.61
C SER A 219 2.42 -8.57 -11.85
N TYR A 220 3.45 -9.20 -11.29
CA TYR A 220 3.74 -10.63 -11.40
C TYR A 220 3.91 -11.27 -10.02
N LEU A 221 3.56 -12.54 -9.87
CA LEU A 221 3.68 -13.29 -8.62
C LEU A 221 5.14 -13.72 -8.39
N LEU A 222 5.93 -12.85 -7.78
CA LEU A 222 7.33 -13.10 -7.45
C LEU A 222 7.78 -12.24 -6.27
N TRP A 223 8.94 -12.56 -5.72
CA TRP A 223 9.70 -11.68 -4.85
C TRP A 223 11.13 -11.60 -5.36
N GLY A 224 11.88 -10.59 -4.93
CA GLY A 224 13.30 -10.48 -5.30
C GLY A 224 14.11 -9.71 -4.29
N ASN A 225 15.40 -10.00 -4.23
CA ASN A 225 16.33 -9.26 -3.39
C ASN A 225 16.76 -7.98 -4.11
N GLU A 226 16.46 -6.82 -3.51
CA GLU A 226 16.67 -5.50 -4.13
C GLU A 226 15.99 -5.29 -5.50
N ASN A 227 15.16 -6.23 -5.97
CA ASN A 227 14.47 -6.12 -7.25
C ASN A 227 13.30 -5.12 -7.15
N ARG A 228 13.53 -3.89 -7.61
CA ARG A 228 12.54 -2.80 -7.60
C ARG A 228 11.30 -3.07 -8.47
N SER A 229 11.36 -4.07 -9.35
CA SER A 229 10.22 -4.47 -10.20
C SER A 229 9.31 -5.51 -9.54
N ALA A 230 9.77 -6.18 -8.47
CA ALA A 230 9.03 -7.19 -7.75
C ALA A 230 7.89 -6.58 -6.91
N PRO A 231 6.73 -7.24 -6.78
CA PRO A 231 5.69 -6.77 -5.87
C PRO A 231 6.12 -6.86 -4.40
N LEU A 232 6.99 -7.82 -4.09
CA LEU A 232 7.62 -8.00 -2.78
C LEU A 232 9.13 -7.87 -2.97
N ARG A 233 9.70 -6.77 -2.49
CA ARG A 233 11.14 -6.51 -2.54
C ARG A 233 11.74 -6.64 -1.16
N ALA A 234 12.65 -7.59 -0.98
CA ALA A 234 13.51 -7.61 0.19
C ALA A 234 14.47 -6.42 0.11
N SER A 235 14.51 -5.61 1.16
CA SER A 235 15.28 -4.35 1.20
C SER A 235 16.30 -4.36 2.33
N SER A 236 17.51 -3.95 1.97
CA SER A 236 18.67 -3.82 2.85
C SER A 236 18.83 -2.36 3.26
N PRO A 237 19.26 -2.08 4.51
CA PRO A 237 19.59 -0.71 4.92
C PRO A 237 20.63 -0.07 3.99
N PRO A 238 20.55 1.26 3.75
CA PRO A 238 21.59 1.96 3.01
C PRO A 238 22.97 1.76 3.66
N GLY A 239 23.96 1.34 2.87
CA GLY A 239 25.34 1.18 3.33
C GLY A 239 25.65 -0.10 4.11
N THR A 240 24.68 -1.01 4.29
CA THR A 240 24.97 -2.37 4.78
C THR A 240 25.36 -3.30 3.63
N PRO A 241 26.24 -4.30 3.85
CA PRO A 241 26.57 -5.29 2.83
C PRO A 241 25.31 -5.96 2.28
N ASN A 242 25.29 -6.20 0.95
CA ASN A 242 24.24 -6.98 0.30
C ASN A 242 24.07 -8.31 1.05
N GLY A 243 22.86 -8.59 1.55
CA GLY A 243 22.57 -9.81 2.31
C GLY A 243 22.13 -9.60 3.76
N LEU A 244 21.72 -8.39 4.17
CA LEU A 244 20.96 -8.18 5.40
C LEU A 244 19.62 -7.52 5.06
N VAL A 245 18.54 -8.27 5.19
CA VAL A 245 17.19 -7.76 4.88
C VAL A 245 16.57 -7.20 6.15
N SER A 246 16.32 -5.89 6.15
CA SER A 246 15.71 -5.20 7.30
C SER A 246 14.20 -5.08 7.19
N ASN A 247 13.67 -5.02 5.97
CA ASN A 247 12.25 -4.89 5.70
C ASN A 247 11.92 -5.49 4.33
N PHE A 248 10.63 -5.75 4.12
CA PHE A 248 10.08 -6.00 2.79
C PHE A 248 9.26 -4.80 2.34
N GLU A 249 9.43 -4.39 1.09
CA GLU A 249 8.60 -3.41 0.41
C GLU A 249 7.48 -4.15 -0.36
N PHE A 250 6.23 -3.86 -0.01
CA PHE A 250 5.01 -4.35 -0.64
C PHE A 250 4.47 -3.27 -1.59
N LYS A 251 4.64 -3.47 -2.90
CA LYS A 251 4.29 -2.49 -3.95
C LYS A 251 2.85 -2.54 -4.50
N PRO A 252 2.11 -3.67 -4.46
CA PRO A 252 0.75 -3.70 -5.01
C PRO A 252 -0.27 -2.80 -4.31
N PHE A 253 0.07 -2.26 -3.14
CA PHE A 253 -0.75 -1.35 -2.37
C PHE A 253 -0.87 0.03 -3.04
N ASP A 254 -2.09 0.55 -3.16
CA ASP A 254 -2.35 1.85 -3.76
C ASP A 254 -3.11 2.83 -2.86
N GLY A 255 -3.29 4.06 -3.36
CA GLY A 255 -3.89 5.17 -2.62
C GLY A 255 -5.40 5.03 -2.33
N VAL A 256 -6.10 4.11 -3.00
CA VAL A 256 -7.56 3.92 -2.83
C VAL A 256 -7.90 2.80 -1.85
N ALA A 257 -6.92 1.96 -1.51
CA ALA A 257 -7.05 0.97 -0.45
C ALA A 257 -7.40 1.59 0.90
N ASN A 258 -8.33 0.92 1.61
CA ASN A 258 -8.54 1.18 3.03
C ASN A 258 -7.29 0.70 3.78
N PRO A 259 -6.53 1.60 4.42
CA PRO A 259 -5.21 1.25 4.91
C PRO A 259 -5.25 0.27 6.10
N TYR A 260 -6.38 0.20 6.82
CA TYR A 260 -6.57 -0.77 7.89
C TYR A 260 -6.86 -2.17 7.32
N LEU A 261 -7.76 -2.28 6.33
CA LEU A 261 -8.11 -3.58 5.74
C LEU A 261 -6.95 -4.15 4.93
N GLY A 262 -6.27 -3.32 4.13
CA GLY A 262 -5.11 -3.73 3.35
C GLY A 262 -3.99 -4.28 4.23
N LEU A 263 -3.61 -3.56 5.29
CA LEU A 263 -2.58 -4.02 6.21
C LEU A 263 -3.03 -5.25 7.02
N SER A 264 -4.31 -5.34 7.38
CA SER A 264 -4.88 -6.53 8.04
C SER A 264 -4.73 -7.77 7.15
N ALA A 265 -4.98 -7.66 5.85
CA ALA A 265 -4.91 -8.78 4.92
C ALA A 265 -3.46 -9.26 4.73
N ILE A 266 -2.52 -8.32 4.66
CA ILE A 266 -1.08 -8.63 4.59
C ILE A 266 -0.64 -9.36 5.87
N ILE A 267 -1.00 -8.87 7.05
CA ILE A 267 -0.60 -9.51 8.31
C ILE A 267 -1.27 -10.89 8.46
N ALA A 268 -2.54 -11.03 8.09
CA ALA A 268 -3.24 -12.31 8.11
C ALA A 268 -2.54 -13.35 7.21
N ALA A 269 -2.13 -12.96 6.01
CA ALA A 269 -1.38 -13.82 5.10
C ALA A 269 -0.02 -14.23 5.70
N GLY A 270 0.67 -13.30 6.37
CA GLY A 270 1.93 -13.61 7.05
C GLY A 270 1.77 -14.52 8.27
N ILE A 271 0.70 -14.36 9.06
CA ILE A 271 0.36 -15.29 10.15
C ILE A 271 0.15 -16.71 9.60
N ASP A 272 -0.59 -16.85 8.50
CA ASP A 272 -0.78 -18.17 7.88
C ASP A 272 0.54 -18.78 7.37
N GLY A 273 1.45 -17.95 6.86
CA GLY A 273 2.82 -18.36 6.50
C GLY A 273 3.60 -18.93 7.68
N LEU A 274 3.57 -18.24 8.82
CA LEU A 274 4.17 -18.70 10.08
C LEU A 274 3.54 -19.99 10.59
N ARG A 275 2.20 -20.08 10.61
CA ARG A 275 1.47 -21.28 11.08
C ARG A 275 1.78 -22.52 10.25
N ARG A 276 2.01 -22.36 8.94
CA ARG A 276 2.28 -23.46 8.01
C ARG A 276 3.77 -23.68 7.73
N HIS A 277 4.66 -22.89 8.33
CA HIS A 277 6.11 -22.92 8.08
C HIS A 277 6.44 -22.88 6.59
N LEU A 278 5.81 -21.95 5.86
CA LEU A 278 6.04 -21.83 4.42
C LEU A 278 7.46 -21.35 4.14
N SER A 279 8.05 -21.77 3.03
CA SER A 279 9.36 -21.30 2.59
C SER A 279 9.23 -20.39 1.38
N LEU A 280 10.09 -19.37 1.29
CA LEU A 280 10.13 -18.53 0.10
C LEU A 280 10.71 -19.35 -1.08
N PRO A 281 10.14 -19.23 -2.29
CA PRO A 281 10.78 -19.78 -3.48
C PRO A 281 12.08 -19.03 -3.79
N GLU A 282 12.87 -19.50 -4.75
CA GLU A 282 14.05 -18.74 -5.21
C GLU A 282 13.65 -17.31 -5.65
N PRO A 283 14.42 -16.29 -5.25
CA PRO A 283 14.15 -14.92 -5.62
C PRO A 283 14.41 -14.71 -7.11
N VAL A 284 13.70 -13.74 -7.67
CA VAL A 284 13.92 -13.26 -9.04
C VAL A 284 14.59 -11.90 -8.93
N ASP A 285 15.93 -11.87 -9.00
CA ASP A 285 16.71 -10.66 -8.69
C ASP A 285 16.87 -9.68 -9.85
N THR A 286 16.68 -10.14 -11.09
CA THR A 286 16.81 -9.30 -12.30
C THR A 286 15.44 -9.09 -12.94
N CYS A 287 15.30 -8.05 -13.78
CA CYS A 287 14.11 -7.86 -14.62
C CYS A 287 13.82 -9.16 -15.39
N PRO A 288 12.78 -9.92 -14.99
CA PRO A 288 12.63 -11.27 -15.45
C PRO A 288 12.21 -11.31 -16.91
N ASN A 289 12.52 -12.42 -17.59
CA ASN A 289 11.81 -12.74 -18.82
C ASN A 289 10.34 -13.00 -18.46
N LEU A 290 9.50 -11.98 -18.69
CA LEU A 290 8.10 -11.92 -18.29
C LEU A 290 7.25 -13.10 -18.78
N LYS A 291 7.72 -13.86 -19.77
CA LYS A 291 7.01 -15.00 -20.37
C LYS A 291 6.89 -16.22 -19.45
N ASN A 292 7.78 -16.37 -18.47
CA ASN A 292 7.84 -17.55 -17.60
C ASN A 292 7.21 -17.30 -16.22
N LEU A 293 6.67 -16.11 -15.98
CA LEU A 293 6.16 -15.72 -14.68
C LEU A 293 4.63 -15.75 -14.66
N GLN A 294 4.11 -16.26 -13.54
CA GLN A 294 2.69 -16.17 -13.26
C GLN A 294 2.29 -14.71 -13.03
N ARG A 295 1.25 -14.27 -13.72
CA ARG A 295 0.64 -12.96 -13.53
C ARG A 295 -0.19 -12.92 -12.26
N LEU A 296 -0.15 -11.78 -11.56
CA LEU A 296 -1.20 -11.45 -10.59
C LEU A 296 -2.55 -11.23 -11.30
N PRO A 297 -3.68 -11.29 -10.57
CA PRO A 297 -4.98 -10.97 -11.12
C PRO A 297 -4.95 -9.66 -11.93
N LYS A 298 -5.52 -9.70 -13.13
CA LYS A 298 -5.51 -8.60 -14.11
C LYS A 298 -6.71 -7.66 -13.96
N SER A 299 -7.66 -8.01 -13.11
CA SER A 299 -8.86 -7.23 -12.83
C SER A 299 -9.34 -7.48 -11.41
N LEU A 300 -10.19 -6.57 -10.91
CA LEU A 300 -10.84 -6.73 -9.62
C LEU A 300 -11.69 -8.01 -9.56
N SER A 301 -12.33 -8.39 -10.68
CA SER A 301 -13.07 -9.65 -10.80
C SER A 301 -12.18 -10.87 -10.56
N GLU A 302 -11.00 -10.93 -11.20
CA GLU A 302 -10.05 -12.04 -10.98
C GLU A 302 -9.53 -12.07 -9.53
N SER A 303 -9.36 -10.90 -8.88
CA SER A 303 -9.01 -10.86 -7.46
C SER A 303 -10.14 -11.31 -6.54
N LEU A 304 -11.40 -11.03 -6.88
CA LEU A 304 -12.55 -11.55 -6.14
C LEU A 304 -12.64 -13.07 -6.28
N GLU A 305 -12.39 -13.63 -7.46
CA GLU A 305 -12.32 -15.09 -7.65
C GLU A 305 -11.18 -15.73 -6.83
N ALA A 306 -10.05 -15.04 -6.68
CA ALA A 306 -8.96 -15.50 -5.82
C ALA A 306 -9.32 -15.39 -4.34
N LEU A 307 -10.00 -14.31 -3.93
CA LEU A 307 -10.51 -14.11 -2.58
C LEU A 307 -11.59 -15.13 -2.19
N ASP A 308 -12.43 -15.57 -3.14
CA ASP A 308 -13.45 -16.60 -2.89
C ASP A 308 -12.86 -17.97 -2.56
N LYS A 309 -11.58 -18.20 -2.89
CA LYS A 309 -10.85 -19.44 -2.58
C LYS A 309 -10.01 -19.32 -1.30
N ALA A 310 -10.05 -18.18 -0.62
CA ALA A 310 -9.17 -17.83 0.49
C ALA A 310 -9.86 -17.98 1.85
N ASP A 311 -10.19 -19.22 2.22
CA ASP A 311 -10.91 -19.53 3.46
C ASP A 311 -10.18 -19.08 4.73
N PHE A 312 -8.84 -18.95 4.69
CA PHE A 312 -8.04 -18.52 5.82
C PHE A 312 -8.43 -17.13 6.34
N LEU A 313 -8.94 -16.24 5.49
CA LEU A 313 -9.31 -14.87 5.86
C LEU A 313 -10.55 -14.81 6.77
N VAL A 314 -11.38 -15.87 6.79
CA VAL A 314 -12.61 -15.92 7.58
C VAL A 314 -12.31 -15.79 9.07
N GLU A 315 -11.25 -16.41 9.56
CA GLU A 315 -10.83 -16.32 10.96
C GLU A 315 -10.47 -14.89 11.39
N PHE A 316 -9.87 -14.11 10.47
CA PHE A 316 -9.33 -12.78 10.76
C PHE A 316 -10.38 -11.67 10.60
N PHE A 317 -11.14 -11.74 9.52
CA PHE A 317 -12.10 -10.70 9.15
C PHE A 317 -13.53 -11.02 9.61
N GLY A 318 -13.87 -12.30 9.75
CA GLY A 318 -15.24 -12.77 9.95
C GLY A 318 -16.06 -12.71 8.67
N ASP A 319 -17.07 -13.59 8.58
CA ASP A 319 -17.88 -13.76 7.37
C ASP A 319 -18.52 -12.45 6.92
N LYS A 320 -19.14 -11.71 7.84
CA LYS A 320 -19.92 -10.51 7.48
C LYS A 320 -19.06 -9.39 6.90
N LEU A 321 -17.86 -9.15 7.43
CA LEU A 321 -16.96 -8.13 6.89
C LEU A 321 -16.45 -8.56 5.51
N LEU A 322 -16.08 -9.84 5.33
CA LEU A 322 -15.69 -10.36 4.03
C LEU A 322 -16.83 -10.26 3.00
N THR A 323 -18.05 -10.63 3.38
CA THR A 323 -19.23 -10.47 2.52
C THR A 323 -19.41 -9.01 2.12
N ALA A 324 -19.38 -8.07 3.08
CA ALA A 324 -19.55 -6.65 2.78
C ALA A 324 -18.47 -6.12 1.82
N ILE A 325 -17.21 -6.50 2.02
CA ILE A 325 -16.11 -6.12 1.11
C ILE A 325 -16.37 -6.65 -0.31
N LYS A 326 -16.69 -7.94 -0.44
CA LYS A 326 -16.98 -8.58 -1.73
C LYS A 326 -18.15 -7.90 -2.45
N GLU A 327 -19.24 -7.63 -1.75
CA GLU A 327 -20.44 -7.02 -2.37
C GLU A 327 -20.20 -5.56 -2.78
N ILE A 328 -19.45 -4.77 -2.00
CA ILE A 328 -19.05 -3.42 -2.39
C ILE A 328 -18.19 -3.47 -3.66
N GLN A 329 -17.23 -4.39 -3.72
CA GLN A 329 -16.34 -4.51 -4.88
C GLN A 329 -17.06 -4.99 -6.14
N LYS A 330 -18.05 -5.87 -6.01
CA LYS A 330 -18.95 -6.24 -7.13
C LYS A 330 -19.71 -5.02 -7.66
N ALA A 331 -20.26 -4.19 -6.77
CA ALA A 331 -20.93 -2.97 -7.17
C ALA A 331 -20.00 -1.97 -7.88
N GLU A 332 -18.75 -1.84 -7.42
CA GLU A 332 -17.73 -1.01 -8.08
C GLU A 332 -17.36 -1.57 -9.48
N ILE A 333 -17.31 -2.89 -9.65
CA ILE A 333 -17.12 -3.53 -10.97
C ILE A 333 -18.29 -3.20 -11.90
N ASP A 334 -19.52 -3.39 -11.43
CA ASP A 334 -20.73 -3.15 -12.22
C ASP A 334 -20.77 -1.68 -12.69
N GLN A 335 -20.57 -0.73 -11.77
CA GLN A 335 -20.53 0.69 -12.07
C GLN A 335 -19.44 1.05 -13.10
N TYR A 336 -18.23 0.51 -12.94
CA TYR A 336 -17.12 0.77 -13.87
C TYR A 336 -17.36 0.13 -15.24
N SER A 337 -18.06 -1.01 -15.30
CA SER A 337 -18.40 -1.68 -16.55
C SER A 337 -19.43 -0.90 -17.39
N GLU A 338 -20.36 -0.20 -16.74
CA GLU A 338 -21.36 0.65 -17.39
C GLU A 338 -20.76 1.99 -17.87
N ASN A 339 -19.83 2.56 -17.10
CA ASN A 339 -19.16 3.81 -17.44
C ASN A 339 -17.67 3.75 -17.11
N LYS A 340 -16.84 3.47 -18.13
CA LYS A 340 -15.38 3.42 -17.99
C LYS A 340 -14.76 4.76 -17.59
N ASP A 341 -15.45 5.88 -17.80
CA ASP A 341 -14.97 7.21 -17.39
C ASP A 341 -15.36 7.58 -15.96
N ALA A 342 -16.09 6.71 -15.25
CA ALA A 342 -16.50 6.96 -13.87
C ALA A 342 -15.30 7.17 -12.93
N TYR A 343 -14.11 6.62 -13.24
CA TYR A 343 -12.92 6.86 -12.43
C TYR A 343 -12.50 8.34 -12.41
N LYS A 344 -12.84 9.13 -13.44
CA LYS A 344 -12.50 10.55 -13.50
C LYS A 344 -13.15 11.32 -12.35
N GLN A 345 -14.31 10.87 -11.86
CA GLN A 345 -14.98 11.46 -10.70
C GLN A 345 -14.32 11.07 -9.37
N LEU A 346 -13.52 9.99 -9.35
CA LEU A 346 -12.85 9.51 -8.14
C LEU A 346 -11.70 10.42 -7.70
N ILE A 347 -11.19 11.31 -8.56
CA ILE A 347 -10.14 12.28 -8.21
C ILE A 347 -10.54 13.19 -7.04
N HIS A 348 -11.83 13.43 -6.86
CA HIS A 348 -12.34 14.23 -5.73
C HIS A 348 -12.47 13.43 -4.44
N ARG A 349 -12.60 12.10 -4.55
CA ARG A 349 -12.81 11.18 -3.43
C ARG A 349 -11.49 10.71 -2.84
N TYR A 350 -10.54 10.35 -3.71
CA TYR A 350 -9.23 9.83 -3.36
C TYR A 350 -8.19 10.83 -3.84
#